data_AF-A0A8X6LRQ1-F1
#
_entry.id   AF-A0A8X6LRQ1-F1
#
_cell.length_a   1.000
_cell.length_b   1.000
_cell.length_c   1.000
_cell.angle_alpha   90.00
_cell.angle_beta   90.00
_cell.angle_gamma   90.00
#
_symmetry.space_group_name_H-M   'P 1'
#
loop_
_entity.id
_entity.type
_entity.pdbx_description
1 polymer ?
#
loop_
_entity_poly.entity_id
_entity_poly.type
_entity_poly.pdbx_seq_one_letter_code
_entity_poly.pdbx_strand_id
1 'polypeptide(L)'
;MKNFLYSLIFPTLTNAIALLFCLLCVQVSTVIRRLTEDITLGSPINFITSKRLEKIKEKSEIDDILDNIQDIFSMPSLFIIVSNLSTCASVLNLYLNSHTISVVTYIEWALYAINSLGCLVAVLWIAGGVTVADQKFKESFHRKSKLRMFLDATPTEPRLERWLFDKPDFVFNGWGILPYRRITVFAVIGALVTYTVLIVN
;
A
#
# COMPACT_ATOMS: atom_id res chain seq x y z
N MET A 1 27.14 20.27 -16.42
CA MET A 1 26.80 20.15 -14.98
C MET A 1 25.29 20.20 -14.71
N LYS A 2 24.51 21.13 -15.31
CA LYS A 2 23.03 21.19 -15.16
C LYS A 2 22.29 19.90 -15.58
N ASN A 3 22.67 19.25 -16.68
CA ASN A 3 22.01 18.02 -17.14
C ASN A 3 22.32 16.79 -16.26
N PHE A 4 23.48 16.75 -15.60
CA PHE A 4 23.87 15.65 -14.72
C PHE A 4 23.14 15.75 -13.37
N LEU A 5 22.97 16.97 -12.85
CA LEU A 5 22.10 17.24 -11.71
C LEU A 5 20.65 16.86 -12.02
N TYR A 6 20.11 17.21 -13.19
CA TYR A 6 18.77 16.79 -13.60
C TYR A 6 18.62 15.26 -13.74
N SER A 7 19.62 14.58 -14.31
CA SER A 7 19.63 13.12 -14.47
C SER A 7 19.87 12.34 -13.16
N LEU A 8 20.49 12.96 -12.15
CA LEU A 8 20.62 12.36 -10.82
C LEU A 8 19.39 12.63 -9.97
N ILE A 9 18.90 13.87 -9.95
CA ILE A 9 17.69 14.29 -9.22
C ILE A 9 16.46 13.52 -9.74
N PHE A 10 16.43 13.19 -11.03
CA PHE A 10 15.40 12.39 -11.70
C PHE A 10 16.09 11.15 -12.30
N PRO A 11 16.20 10.00 -11.61
CA PRO A 11 15.13 9.28 -10.90
C PRO A 11 15.48 8.84 -9.46
N THR A 12 16.64 9.22 -8.92
CA THR A 12 17.13 8.63 -7.65
C THR A 12 16.37 9.15 -6.43
N LEU A 13 16.00 10.43 -6.41
CA LEU A 13 15.25 11.02 -5.30
C LEU A 13 13.83 10.46 -5.23
N THR A 14 13.15 10.37 -6.38
CA THR A 14 11.81 9.79 -6.51
C THR A 14 11.80 8.34 -6.04
N ASN A 15 12.81 7.55 -6.44
CA ASN A 15 12.96 6.16 -5.99
C ASN A 15 13.28 6.07 -4.50
N ALA A 16 14.08 6.99 -3.95
CA ALA A 16 14.40 7.03 -2.53
C ALA A 16 13.15 7.34 -1.68
N ILE A 17 12.31 8.30 -2.10
CA ILE A 17 11.04 8.63 -1.44
C ILE A 17 10.07 7.45 -1.53
N ALA A 18 9.97 6.81 -2.70
CA ALA A 18 9.16 5.61 -2.89
C ALA A 18 9.62 4.46 -1.98
N LEU A 19 10.93 4.23 -1.86
CA LEU A 19 11.50 3.23 -0.97
C LEU A 19 11.22 3.55 0.50
N LEU A 20 11.37 4.81 0.91
CA LEU A 20 11.04 5.24 2.28
C LEU A 20 9.57 4.96 2.61
N PHE A 21 8.66 5.32 1.71
CA PHE A 21 7.24 5.05 1.86
C PHE A 21 6.95 3.55 1.98
N CYS A 22 7.55 2.75 1.09
CA CYS A 22 7.45 1.29 1.14
C CYS A 22 7.98 0.70 2.46
N LEU A 23 9.12 1.18 2.95
CA LEU A 23 9.71 0.72 4.22
C LEU A 23 8.78 1.01 5.41
N LEU A 24 8.22 2.21 5.47
CA LEU A 24 7.25 2.58 6.51
C LEU A 24 6.01 1.68 6.45
N CYS A 25 5.46 1.46 5.26
CA CYS A 25 4.33 0.55 5.06
C CYS A 25 4.64 -0.90 5.49
N VAL A 26 5.84 -1.40 5.19
CA VAL A 26 6.26 -2.75 5.62
C VAL A 26 6.40 -2.83 7.13
N GLN A 27 7.00 -1.81 7.77
CA GLN A 27 7.15 -1.76 9.21
C GLN A 27 5.78 -1.80 9.91
N VAL A 28 4.85 -0.95 9.47
CA VAL A 28 3.49 -0.92 10.04
C VAL A 28 2.75 -2.23 9.78
N SER A 29 2.82 -2.78 8.56
CA SER A 29 2.24 -4.10 8.25
C SER A 29 2.77 -5.20 9.18
N THR A 30 4.07 -5.15 9.50
CA THR A 30 4.71 -6.12 10.39
C THR A 30 4.21 -5.98 11.82
N VAL A 31 4.07 -4.75 12.32
CA VAL A 31 3.51 -4.47 13.65
C VAL A 31 2.07 -4.96 13.74
N ILE A 32 1.22 -4.64 12.76
CA ILE A 32 -0.18 -5.13 12.70
C ILE A 32 -0.22 -6.66 12.66
N ARG A 33 0.67 -7.30 11.89
CA ARG A 33 0.72 -8.77 11.82
C ARG A 33 1.11 -9.40 13.15
N ARG A 34 2.13 -8.87 13.85
CA ARG A 34 2.50 -9.35 15.19
C ARG A 34 1.35 -9.19 16.18
N LEU A 35 0.68 -8.04 16.15
CA LEU A 35 -0.50 -7.79 16.98
C LEU A 35 -1.62 -8.80 16.69
N THR A 36 -1.83 -9.12 15.41
CA THR A 36 -2.77 -10.16 14.97
C THR A 36 -2.35 -11.54 15.47
N GLU A 37 -1.07 -11.88 15.36
CA GLU A 37 -0.50 -13.16 15.83
C GLU A 37 -0.70 -13.34 17.34
N ASP A 38 -0.40 -12.32 18.15
CA ASP A 38 -0.63 -12.30 19.60
C ASP A 38 -2.10 -12.57 19.95
N ILE A 39 -3.02 -11.95 19.19
CA ILE A 39 -4.46 -12.17 19.35
C ILE A 39 -4.82 -13.59 18.91
N THR A 40 -4.26 -14.14 17.84
CA THR A 40 -4.61 -15.50 17.39
C THR A 40 -4.06 -16.60 18.31
N LEU A 41 -2.86 -16.43 18.86
CA LEU A 41 -2.16 -17.43 19.68
C LEU A 41 -2.58 -17.39 21.16
N GLY A 42 -3.02 -16.23 21.67
CA GLY A 42 -3.46 -16.13 23.06
C GLY A 42 -4.71 -16.99 23.36
N SER A 43 -4.82 -17.53 24.56
CA SER A 43 -6.05 -18.24 24.99
C SER A 43 -7.27 -17.30 25.03
N PRO A 44 -8.47 -17.74 24.59
CA PRO A 44 -9.71 -16.99 24.74
C PRO A 44 -10.04 -16.66 26.20
N ILE A 45 -9.63 -17.50 27.16
CA ILE A 45 -9.92 -17.35 28.60
C ILE A 45 -9.09 -16.20 29.20
N ASN A 46 -7.87 -16.01 28.74
CA ASN A 46 -7.03 -14.84 29.08
C ASN A 46 -7.47 -13.55 28.35
N PHE A 47 -8.61 -13.65 27.66
CA PHE A 47 -9.34 -12.71 26.83
C PHE A 47 -9.82 -11.39 27.45
N ILE A 48 -9.37 -11.05 28.67
CA ILE A 48 -10.10 -10.20 29.65
C ILE A 48 -10.23 -8.75 29.15
N THR A 49 -11.27 -8.03 29.59
CA THR A 49 -11.59 -6.66 29.19
C THR A 49 -10.39 -5.70 29.24
N SER A 50 -9.51 -5.83 30.24
CA SER A 50 -8.28 -5.04 30.34
C SER A 50 -7.29 -5.29 29.19
N LYS A 51 -7.04 -6.56 28.84
CA LYS A 51 -6.18 -6.93 27.70
C LYS A 51 -6.78 -6.56 26.36
N ARG A 52 -8.11 -6.56 26.24
CA ARG A 52 -8.81 -6.08 25.04
C ARG A 52 -8.63 -4.58 24.87
N LEU A 53 -8.82 -3.82 25.94
CA LEU A 53 -8.65 -2.37 25.94
C LEU A 53 -7.21 -1.99 25.58
N GLU A 54 -6.23 -2.71 26.13
CA GLU A 54 -4.81 -2.55 25.80
C GLU A 54 -4.56 -2.80 24.31
N LYS A 55 -5.07 -3.91 23.75
CA LYS A 55 -4.91 -4.21 22.31
C LYS A 55 -5.64 -3.23 21.39
N ILE A 56 -6.77 -2.67 21.81
CA ILE A 56 -7.47 -1.61 21.05
C ILE A 56 -6.69 -0.30 21.13
N LYS A 57 -6.11 0.03 22.27
CA LYS A 57 -5.25 1.21 22.43
C LYS A 57 -4.01 1.11 21.54
N GLU A 58 -3.31 -0.02 21.58
CA GLU A 58 -2.18 -0.29 20.67
C GLU A 58 -2.60 -0.16 19.20
N LYS A 59 -3.79 -0.64 18.84
CA LYS A 59 -4.31 -0.48 17.47
C LYS A 59 -4.61 0.98 17.12
N SER A 60 -5.15 1.77 18.06
CA SER A 60 -5.41 3.19 17.85
C SER A 60 -4.11 3.97 17.61
N GLU A 61 -3.05 3.68 18.35
CA GLU A 61 -1.74 4.31 18.14
C GLU A 61 -1.15 3.96 16.76
N ILE A 62 -1.36 2.73 16.29
CA ILE A 62 -0.98 2.32 14.93
C ILE A 62 -1.81 3.06 13.88
N ASP A 63 -3.10 3.27 14.12
CA ASP A 63 -3.97 4.03 13.23
C ASP A 63 -3.53 5.49 13.12
N ASP A 64 -3.16 6.12 14.23
CA ASP A 64 -2.65 7.50 14.22
C ASP A 64 -1.34 7.58 13.41
N ILE A 65 -0.48 6.55 13.48
CA ILE A 65 0.73 6.45 12.65
C ILE A 65 0.37 6.29 11.17
N LEU A 66 -0.62 5.45 10.85
CA LEU A 66 -1.11 5.25 9.48
C LEU A 66 -1.68 6.54 8.88
N ASP A 67 -2.49 7.27 9.65
CA ASP A 67 -3.06 8.55 9.26
C ASP A 67 -1.94 9.57 9.01
N ASN A 68 -0.92 9.64 9.87
CA ASN A 68 0.25 10.49 9.66
C ASN A 68 1.04 10.13 8.38
N ILE A 69 1.26 8.83 8.13
CA ILE A 69 1.93 8.38 6.90
C ILE A 69 1.10 8.76 5.69
N GLN A 70 -0.22 8.57 5.75
CA GLN A 70 -1.14 8.96 4.69
C GLN A 70 -1.09 10.46 4.44
N ASP A 71 -1.12 11.31 5.46
CA ASP A 71 -1.07 12.77 5.29
C ASP A 71 0.24 13.25 4.67
N ILE A 72 1.37 12.69 5.11
CA ILE A 72 2.70 13.06 4.60
C ILE A 72 2.91 12.54 3.16
N PHE A 73 2.52 11.29 2.89
CA PHE A 73 2.87 10.60 1.64
C PHE A 73 1.73 10.57 0.61
N SER A 74 0.53 11.04 0.92
CA SER A 74 -0.61 11.10 -0.01
C SER A 74 -0.25 11.84 -1.31
N MET A 75 0.31 13.05 -1.20
CA MET A 75 0.74 13.81 -2.38
C MET A 75 1.98 13.20 -3.04
N PRO A 76 3.10 12.96 -2.32
CA PRO A 76 4.30 12.42 -2.95
C PRO A 76 4.07 11.08 -3.66
N SER A 77 3.32 10.16 -3.05
CA SER A 77 3.01 8.85 -3.65
C SER A 77 2.18 8.98 -4.93
N LEU A 78 1.24 9.93 -4.99
CA LEU A 78 0.47 10.19 -6.21
C LEU A 78 1.38 10.69 -7.34
N PHE A 79 2.26 11.65 -7.07
CA PHE A 79 3.21 12.15 -8.08
C PHE A 79 4.18 11.07 -8.54
N ILE A 80 4.64 10.21 -7.63
CA ILE A 80 5.48 9.05 -7.98
C ILE A 80 4.73 8.12 -8.93
N ILE A 81 3.46 7.81 -8.64
CA ILE A 81 2.65 6.92 -9.48
C ILE A 81 2.41 7.55 -10.86
N VAL A 82 1.96 8.81 -10.91
CA VAL A 82 1.69 9.51 -12.18
C VAL A 82 2.97 9.66 -13.00
N SER A 83 4.09 10.00 -12.38
CA SER A 83 5.38 10.16 -13.07
C SER A 83 5.86 8.83 -13.65
N ASN A 84 5.77 7.74 -12.89
CA ASN A 84 6.18 6.42 -13.39
C ASN A 84 5.23 5.93 -14.51
N LEU A 85 3.92 6.13 -14.36
CA LEU A 85 2.95 5.77 -15.39
C LEU A 85 3.20 6.54 -16.69
N SER A 86 3.47 7.85 -16.57
CA SER A 86 3.82 8.71 -17.70
C SER A 86 5.13 8.28 -18.37
N THR A 87 6.09 7.79 -17.59
CA THR A 87 7.36 7.25 -18.11
C THR A 87 7.10 5.98 -18.91
N CYS A 88 6.30 5.04 -18.38
CA CYS A 88 5.90 3.84 -19.11
C CYS A 88 5.16 4.18 -20.41
N ALA A 89 4.22 5.13 -20.39
CA ALA A 89 3.50 5.57 -21.58
C ALA A 89 4.42 6.24 -22.61
N SER A 90 5.40 7.04 -22.16
CA SER A 90 6.36 7.70 -23.04
C SER A 90 7.27 6.70 -23.74
N VAL A 91 7.78 5.69 -23.02
CA VAL A 91 8.59 4.61 -23.61
C VAL A 91 7.78 3.80 -24.62
N LEU A 92 6.51 3.50 -24.30
CA LEU A 92 5.61 2.81 -25.22
C LEU A 92 5.37 3.61 -26.51
N ASN A 93 5.09 4.92 -26.39
CA ASN A 93 4.91 5.79 -27.55
C ASN A 93 6.17 5.89 -28.41
N LEU A 94 7.35 5.91 -27.79
CA LEU A 94 8.62 5.90 -28.49
C LEU A 94 8.88 4.58 -29.20
N TYR A 95 8.53 3.44 -28.58
CA TYR A 95 8.58 2.12 -29.19
C TYR A 95 7.73 2.04 -30.47
N LEU A 96 6.53 2.62 -30.43
CA LEU A 96 5.59 2.59 -31.56
C LEU A 96 6.02 3.50 -32.72
N ASN A 97 6.67 4.63 -32.43
CA ASN A 97 7.08 5.61 -33.45
C ASN A 97 8.52 5.43 -33.95
N SER A 98 9.28 4.46 -33.42
CA SER A 98 10.69 4.28 -33.76
C SER A 98 10.88 3.50 -35.06
N HIS A 99 11.08 4.20 -36.18
CA HIS A 99 11.45 3.55 -37.44
C HIS A 99 12.96 3.33 -37.62
N THR A 100 13.82 4.06 -36.88
CA THR A 100 15.30 4.00 -37.05
C THR A 100 16.05 4.35 -35.75
N ILE A 101 15.82 3.60 -34.68
CA ILE A 101 16.53 3.80 -33.39
C ILE A 101 17.58 2.71 -33.18
N SER A 102 18.72 3.09 -32.59
CA SER A 102 19.80 2.15 -32.28
C SER A 102 19.37 1.12 -31.24
N VAL A 103 19.87 -0.12 -31.36
CA VAL A 103 19.58 -1.21 -30.41
C VAL A 103 19.99 -0.84 -28.98
N VAL A 104 21.04 -0.03 -28.83
CA VAL A 104 21.52 0.43 -27.50
C VAL A 104 20.50 1.34 -26.83
N THR A 105 19.96 2.33 -27.55
CA THR A 105 18.93 3.25 -27.03
C THR A 105 17.65 2.50 -26.69
N TYR A 106 17.31 1.48 -27.47
CA TYR A 106 16.16 0.63 -27.21
C TYR A 106 16.29 -0.12 -25.87
N ILE A 107 17.46 -0.72 -25.62
CA ILE A 107 17.74 -1.46 -24.38
C ILE A 107 17.68 -0.52 -23.17
N GLU A 108 18.24 0.69 -23.28
CA GLU A 108 18.18 1.69 -22.20
C GLU A 108 16.72 2.03 -21.85
N TRP A 109 15.88 2.31 -22.84
CA TRP A 109 14.48 2.64 -22.61
C TRP A 109 13.68 1.47 -22.02
N ALA A 110 13.94 0.25 -22.48
CA ALA A 110 13.33 -0.95 -21.91
C ALA A 110 13.70 -1.11 -20.42
N LEU A 111 14.96 -0.90 -20.05
CA LEU A 111 15.39 -0.96 -18.65
C LEU A 111 14.73 0.14 -17.80
N TYR A 112 14.63 1.37 -18.32
CA TYR A 112 13.91 2.45 -17.63
C TYR A 112 12.43 2.14 -17.42
N ALA A 113 11.76 1.58 -18.42
CA ALA A 113 10.35 1.18 -18.31
C ALA A 113 10.15 0.06 -17.29
N ILE A 114 11.02 -0.97 -17.28
CA ILE A 114 10.96 -2.06 -16.31
C ILE A 114 11.17 -1.53 -14.89
N ASN A 115 12.15 -0.65 -14.68
CA ASN A 115 12.40 -0.05 -13.37
C ASN A 115 11.20 0.78 -12.88
N SER A 116 10.61 1.58 -13.77
CA SER A 116 9.45 2.42 -13.47
C SER A 116 8.19 1.59 -13.16
N LEU A 117 7.95 0.55 -13.93
CA LEU A 117 6.88 -0.42 -13.69
C LEU A 117 7.10 -1.17 -12.37
N GLY A 118 8.33 -1.58 -12.09
CA GLY A 118 8.71 -2.21 -10.82
C GLY A 118 8.44 -1.31 -9.63
N CYS A 119 8.79 -0.03 -9.72
CA CYS A 119 8.52 0.96 -8.68
C CYS A 119 7.01 1.14 -8.44
N LEU A 120 6.21 1.26 -9.52
CA LEU A 120 4.74 1.34 -9.45
C LEU A 120 4.13 0.14 -8.72
N VAL A 121 4.51 -1.06 -9.16
CA VAL A 121 4.00 -2.31 -8.61
C VAL A 121 4.40 -2.41 -7.14
N ALA A 122 5.66 -2.11 -6.79
CA ALA A 122 6.12 -2.17 -5.41
C ALA A 122 5.33 -1.23 -4.49
N VAL A 123 5.17 0.04 -4.87
CA VAL A 123 4.44 1.05 -4.07
C VAL A 123 3.00 0.63 -3.86
N LEU A 124 2.28 0.28 -4.93
CA LEU A 124 0.88 -0.11 -4.85
C LEU A 124 0.67 -1.44 -4.12
N TRP A 125 1.57 -2.41 -4.31
CA TRP A 125 1.48 -3.72 -3.68
C TRP A 125 1.75 -3.65 -2.17
N ILE A 126 2.78 -2.90 -1.78
CA ILE A 126 3.16 -2.74 -0.37
C ILE A 126 2.11 -1.90 0.36
N ALA A 127 1.65 -0.78 -0.20
CA ALA A 127 0.57 0.02 0.39
C ALA A 127 -0.73 -0.79 0.51
N GLY A 128 -1.10 -1.53 -0.54
CA GLY A 128 -2.23 -2.47 -0.49
C GLY A 128 -2.00 -3.69 0.41
N GLY A 129 -0.77 -3.94 0.86
CA GLY A 129 -0.45 -4.97 1.85
C GLY A 129 -0.85 -4.57 3.27
N VAL A 130 -0.71 -3.28 3.59
CA VAL A 130 -1.11 -2.72 4.89
C VAL A 130 -2.61 -2.84 5.09
N THR A 131 -3.40 -2.50 4.08
CA THR A 131 -4.87 -2.58 4.13
C THR A 131 -5.35 -4.02 4.38
N VAL A 132 -4.68 -5.01 3.77
CA VAL A 132 -4.98 -6.43 3.99
C VAL A 132 -4.57 -6.90 5.39
N ALA A 133 -3.45 -6.42 5.92
CA ALA A 133 -3.02 -6.73 7.28
C ALA A 133 -4.02 -6.17 8.31
N ASP A 134 -4.51 -4.95 8.09
CA ASP A 134 -5.51 -4.30 8.92
C ASP A 134 -6.86 -5.04 8.95
N GLN A 135 -7.36 -5.44 7.77
CA GLN A 135 -8.57 -6.27 7.67
C GLN A 135 -8.41 -7.59 8.42
N LYS A 136 -7.28 -8.28 8.26
CA LYS A 136 -7.00 -9.54 8.94
C LYS A 136 -6.95 -9.39 10.46
N PHE A 137 -6.43 -8.28 10.97
CA PHE A 137 -6.48 -7.95 12.39
C PHE A 137 -7.93 -7.83 12.88
N LYS A 138 -8.75 -7.04 12.17
CA LYS A 138 -10.16 -6.81 12.51
C LYS A 138 -10.96 -8.10 12.53
N GLU A 139 -10.78 -8.96 11.53
CA GLU A 139 -11.40 -10.29 11.46
C GLU A 139 -10.95 -11.20 12.62
N SER A 140 -9.65 -11.24 12.91
CA SER A 140 -9.10 -12.09 13.98
C SER A 140 -9.57 -11.64 15.36
N PHE A 141 -9.62 -10.33 15.60
CA PHE A 141 -10.16 -9.74 16.81
C PHE A 141 -11.66 -10.03 16.94
N HIS A 142 -12.44 -9.85 15.86
CA HIS A 142 -13.87 -10.17 15.84
C HIS A 142 -14.14 -11.63 16.17
N ARG A 143 -13.44 -12.55 15.49
CA ARG A 143 -13.60 -14.00 15.70
C ARG A 143 -13.34 -14.39 17.15
N LYS A 144 -12.31 -13.81 17.76
CA LYS A 144 -11.94 -14.11 19.15
C LYS A 144 -12.86 -13.46 20.18
N SER A 145 -13.31 -12.22 19.94
CA SER A 145 -14.32 -11.57 20.79
C SER A 145 -15.63 -12.35 20.78
N LYS A 146 -16.08 -12.78 19.58
CA LYS A 146 -17.27 -13.61 19.38
C LYS A 146 -17.16 -14.97 20.08
N LEU A 147 -16.04 -15.67 19.95
CA LEU A 147 -15.82 -16.95 20.62
C LEU A 147 -15.94 -16.83 22.15
N ARG A 148 -15.43 -15.73 22.72
CA ARG A 148 -15.55 -15.47 24.16
C ARG A 148 -16.97 -15.10 24.58
N MET A 149 -17.74 -14.35 23.78
CA MET A 149 -19.16 -14.12 24.07
C MET A 149 -19.98 -15.42 24.15
N PHE A 150 -19.64 -16.43 23.36
CA PHE A 150 -20.28 -17.75 23.47
C PHE A 150 -19.86 -18.52 24.73
N LEU A 151 -18.64 -18.31 25.23
CA LEU A 151 -18.10 -18.98 26.42
C LEU A 151 -18.51 -18.29 27.74
N ASP A 152 -18.66 -16.97 27.70
CA ASP A 152 -18.89 -16.09 28.84
C ASP A 152 -20.17 -15.31 28.52
N ALA A 153 -21.33 -15.78 29.03
CA ALA A 153 -22.66 -15.21 28.78
C ALA A 153 -22.85 -13.82 29.45
N THR A 154 -21.77 -13.08 29.66
CA THR A 154 -21.77 -11.75 30.24
C THR A 154 -21.77 -10.69 29.13
N PRO A 155 -22.75 -9.77 29.12
CA PRO A 155 -22.79 -8.67 28.17
C PRO A 155 -21.71 -7.67 28.56
N THR A 156 -20.46 -7.92 28.15
CA THR A 156 -19.40 -6.94 28.30
C THR A 156 -19.64 -5.84 27.28
N GLU A 157 -20.18 -4.71 27.73
CA GLU A 157 -20.48 -3.56 26.88
C GLU A 157 -19.21 -3.09 26.14
N PRO A 158 -19.19 -3.19 24.81
CA PRO A 158 -17.97 -3.01 24.05
C PRO A 158 -18.04 -1.69 23.27
N ARG A 159 -18.25 -0.55 23.94
CA ARG A 159 -18.30 0.76 23.26
C ARG A 159 -17.05 0.99 22.40
N LEU A 160 -15.89 0.56 22.89
CA LEU A 160 -14.62 0.67 22.16
C LEU A 160 -14.42 -0.42 21.08
N GLU A 161 -14.96 -1.63 21.26
CA GLU A 161 -14.92 -2.63 20.18
C GLU A 161 -15.89 -2.23 19.05
N ARG A 162 -17.04 -1.62 19.38
CA ARG A 162 -17.94 -1.02 18.38
C ARG A 162 -17.22 0.06 17.58
N TRP A 163 -16.46 0.94 18.23
CA TRP A 163 -15.62 1.91 17.51
C TRP A 163 -14.65 1.25 16.53
N LEU A 164 -13.98 0.16 16.94
CA LEU A 164 -13.09 -0.59 16.05
C LEU A 164 -13.83 -1.26 14.87
N PHE A 165 -15.06 -1.74 15.10
CA PHE A 165 -15.88 -2.38 14.05
C PHE A 165 -16.54 -1.37 13.09
N ASP A 166 -16.97 -0.23 13.62
CA ASP A 166 -17.61 0.85 12.87
C ASP A 166 -16.60 1.68 12.07
N LYS A 167 -15.31 1.69 12.47
CA LYS A 167 -14.26 2.34 11.68
C LYS A 167 -14.14 1.65 10.32
N PRO A 168 -14.28 2.38 9.20
CA PRO A 168 -14.11 1.82 7.86
C PRO A 168 -12.67 1.32 7.69
N ASP A 169 -12.50 0.27 6.88
CA ASP A 169 -11.18 -0.32 6.64
C ASP A 169 -10.21 0.75 6.13
N PHE A 170 -9.02 0.81 6.74
CA PHE A 170 -8.03 1.80 6.35
C PHE A 170 -7.52 1.50 4.94
N VAL A 171 -7.61 2.48 4.05
CA VAL A 171 -7.10 2.39 2.68
C VAL A 171 -6.28 3.63 2.39
N PHE A 172 -4.99 3.44 2.08
CA PHE A 172 -4.15 4.54 1.62
C PHE A 172 -4.71 5.10 0.30
N ASN A 173 -4.72 6.42 0.17
CA ASN A 173 -5.25 7.13 -0.98
C ASN A 173 -4.21 8.14 -1.50
N GLY A 174 -4.00 8.20 -2.81
CA GLY A 174 -3.26 9.30 -3.42
C GLY A 174 -4.16 10.53 -3.54
N TRP A 175 -4.07 11.46 -2.59
CA TRP A 175 -4.85 12.71 -2.54
C TRP A 175 -6.38 12.50 -2.69
N GLY A 176 -6.92 11.38 -2.22
CA GLY A 176 -8.35 11.05 -2.37
C GLY A 176 -8.78 10.72 -3.81
N ILE A 177 -7.85 10.66 -4.78
CA ILE A 177 -8.14 10.37 -6.19
C ILE A 177 -8.00 8.87 -6.47
N LEU A 178 -6.96 8.24 -5.90
CA LEU A 178 -6.57 6.88 -6.29
C LEU A 178 -6.38 5.99 -5.04
N PRO A 179 -7.29 5.03 -4.79
CA PRO A 179 -7.14 4.10 -3.67
C PRO A 179 -6.05 3.07 -3.97
N TYR A 180 -5.10 2.93 -3.04
CA TYR A 180 -4.00 1.97 -3.14
C TYR A 180 -4.46 0.59 -2.67
N ARG A 181 -5.19 -0.10 -3.55
CA ARG A 181 -5.56 -1.50 -3.39
C ARG A 181 -4.70 -2.39 -4.28
N ARG A 182 -4.53 -3.66 -3.91
CA ARG A 182 -3.85 -4.64 -4.78
C ARG A 182 -4.53 -4.78 -6.15
N ILE A 183 -5.85 -4.59 -6.20
CA ILE A 183 -6.62 -4.58 -7.46
C ILE A 183 -6.18 -3.43 -8.38
N THR A 184 -5.77 -2.30 -7.82
CA THR A 184 -5.29 -1.15 -8.58
C THR A 184 -4.01 -1.47 -9.35
N VAL A 185 -3.17 -2.38 -8.85
CA VAL A 185 -2.00 -2.89 -9.60
C VAL A 185 -2.44 -3.58 -10.89
N PHE A 186 -3.41 -4.48 -10.80
CA PHE A 186 -3.92 -5.20 -11.97
C PHE A 186 -4.64 -4.25 -12.95
N ALA A 187 -5.36 -3.25 -12.44
CA ALA A 187 -5.99 -2.24 -13.28
C ALA A 187 -4.95 -1.41 -14.06
N VAL A 188 -3.84 -1.02 -13.42
CA VAL A 188 -2.75 -0.27 -14.07
C VAL A 188 -2.03 -1.11 -15.12
N ILE A 189 -1.70 -2.37 -14.80
CA ILE A 189 -1.09 -3.30 -15.77
C ILE A 189 -2.04 -3.54 -16.95
N GLY A 190 -3.32 -3.80 -16.66
CA GLY A 190 -4.36 -4.00 -17.67
C GLY A 190 -4.50 -2.78 -18.58
N ALA A 191 -4.54 -1.58 -18.02
CA ALA A 191 -4.60 -0.34 -18.79
C ALA A 191 -3.40 -0.20 -19.74
N LEU A 192 -2.17 -0.44 -19.24
CA LEU A 192 -0.96 -0.40 -20.07
C LEU A 192 -1.03 -1.39 -21.24
N VAL A 193 -1.50 -2.62 -21.00
CA VAL A 193 -1.68 -3.63 -22.05
C VAL A 193 -2.76 -3.20 -23.04
N THR A 194 -3.91 -2.73 -22.56
CA THR A 194 -5.02 -2.29 -23.43
C THR A 194 -4.62 -1.12 -24.31
N TYR A 195 -3.93 -0.11 -23.78
CA TYR A 195 -3.42 1.00 -24.59
C TYR A 195 -2.37 0.54 -25.60
N THR A 196 -1.50 -0.40 -25.23
CA THR A 196 -0.54 -0.98 -26.18
C THR A 196 -1.26 -1.66 -27.35
N VAL A 197 -2.25 -2.51 -27.07
CA VAL A 197 -3.03 -3.21 -28.10
C VAL A 197 -3.81 -2.23 -28.97
N LEU A 198 -4.46 -1.22 -28.37
CA LEU A 198 -5.25 -0.24 -29.10
C LEU A 198 -4.42 0.63 -30.05
N ILE A 199 -3.17 0.94 -29.69
CA ILE A 199 -2.31 1.77 -30.56
C ILE A 199 -1.62 0.92 -31.64
N VAL A 200 -1.37 -0.36 -31.38
CA VAL A 200 -0.77 -1.29 -32.36
C VAL A 200 -1.76 -1.75 -33.43
N ASN A 201 -3.07 -1.77 -33.13
CA ASN A 201 -4.12 -2.29 -34.00
C ASN A 201 -4.95 -1.18 -34.67
#